data_AF-A0A9C7UKV4-F1
#
_entry.id   AF-A0A9C7UKV4-F1
#
_cell.length_a   1.000
_cell.length_b   1.000
_cell.length_c   1.000
_cell.angle_alpha   90.00
_cell.angle_beta   90.00
_cell.angle_gamma   90.00
#
_symmetry.space_group_name_H-M   'P 1'
#
loop_
_entity.id
_entity.type
_entity.pdbx_description
1 polymer ?
#
loop_
_entity_poly.entity_id
_entity_poly.type
_entity_poly.pdbx_seq_one_letter_code
_entity_poly.pdbx_strand_id
1 'polypeptide(L)' 'MKISSVDLEMRSYLQRIATGPELSKDLSEEETYHAMTHILAGSADEVQSAIFLIALR' A
#
# COMPACT_ATOMS: atom_id res chain seq x y z
N MET A 1 -14.81 14.13 -0.94
CA MET A 1 -14.23 12.82 -0.57
C MET A 1 -13.41 13.03 0.68
N LYS A 2 -13.67 12.32 1.78
CA LYS A 2 -12.93 12.48 3.03
C LYS A 2 -11.74 11.51 2.98
N ILE A 3 -10.52 12.04 2.91
CA ILE A 3 -9.30 11.22 2.91
C ILE A 3 -9.10 10.69 4.33
N SER A 4 -9.02 9.38 4.49
CA SER A 4 -8.74 8.71 5.76
C SER A 4 -7.23 8.62 6.04
N SER A 5 -6.85 8.32 7.28
CA SER A 5 -5.44 8.06 7.60
C SER A 5 -4.89 6.85 6.84
N VAL A 6 -5.72 5.82 6.66
CA VAL A 6 -5.39 4.61 5.90
C VAL A 6 -5.07 4.96 4.44
N ASP A 7 -5.86 5.83 3.81
CA ASP A 7 -5.62 6.25 2.42
C ASP A 7 -4.26 6.95 2.26
N LEU A 8 -3.83 7.72 3.27
CA LEU A 8 -2.54 8.41 3.27
C LEU A 8 -1.38 7.44 3.48
N GLU A 9 -1.52 6.48 4.39
CA GLU A 9 -0.52 5.43 4.62
C GLU A 9 -0.35 4.55 3.39
N MET A 10 -1.45 4.02 2.84
CA MET A 10 -1.44 3.21 1.62
C MET A 10 -0.80 3.98 0.46
N ARG A 11 -1.13 5.26 0.28
CA ARG A 11 -0.51 6.09 -0.76
C ARG A 11 1.00 6.22 -0.57
N SER A 12 1.49 6.38 0.67
CA SER A 12 2.92 6.42 0.98
C SER A 12 3.63 5.12 0.60
N TYR A 13 3.01 3.97 0.90
CA TYR A 13 3.55 2.66 0.54
C TYR A 13 3.61 2.47 -0.98
N LEU A 14 2.52 2.78 -1.68
CA LEU A 14 2.44 2.64 -3.14
C LEU A 14 3.47 3.51 -3.88
N GLN A 15 3.73 4.72 -3.40
CA GLN A 15 4.77 5.59 -3.95
C GLN A 15 6.19 5.03 -3.79
N ARG A 16 6.39 4.02 -2.95
CA ARG A 16 7.67 3.35 -2.77
C ARG A 16 7.77 2.04 -3.54
N ILE A 17 6.70 1.25 -3.58
CA ILE A 17 6.76 -0.09 -4.20
C ILE A 17 6.33 -0.09 -5.68
N ALA A 18 5.51 0.87 -6.11
CA ALA A 18 4.92 0.90 -7.45
C ALA A 18 5.59 1.94 -8.39
N THR A 19 6.85 2.29 -8.16
CA THR A 19 7.62 3.25 -8.99
C THR A 19 8.44 2.60 -10.10
N GLY A 20 8.44 1.26 -10.19
CA GLY A 20 9.13 0.49 -11.22
C GLY A 20 10.50 -0.04 -10.77
N PRO A 21 11.10 -0.97 -11.52
CA PRO A 21 12.18 -1.84 -11.04
C PRO A 21 13.44 -1.10 -10.54
N GLU A 22 13.74 0.07 -11.11
CA GLU A 22 14.92 0.86 -10.75
C GLU A 22 14.72 1.76 -9.54
N LEU A 23 13.46 2.15 -9.25
CA LEU A 23 13.13 3.17 -8.24
C LEU A 23 12.29 2.62 -7.08
N SER A 24 11.80 1.39 -7.21
CA SER A 24 11.04 0.72 -6.16
C SER A 24 11.93 0.47 -4.95
N LYS A 25 11.36 0.67 -3.76
CA LYS A 25 11.99 0.39 -2.48
C LYS A 25 11.13 -0.56 -1.69
N ASP A 26 11.77 -1.49 -1.01
CA ASP A 26 11.09 -2.41 -0.13
C ASP A 26 10.40 -1.66 1.02
N LEU A 27 9.31 -2.25 1.49
CA LEU A 27 8.68 -1.89 2.75
C LEU A 27 9.32 -2.70 3.88
N SER A 28 9.29 -2.15 5.08
CA SER A 28 9.60 -2.95 6.26
C SER A 28 8.51 -4.01 6.48
N GLU A 29 8.82 -5.02 7.29
CA GLU A 29 7.85 -6.03 7.71
C GLU A 29 6.65 -5.38 8.42
N GLU A 30 6.90 -4.40 9.29
CA GLU A 30 5.86 -3.66 10.00
C GLU A 30 4.95 -2.89 9.04
N GLU A 31 5.52 -2.17 8.07
CA GLU A 31 4.76 -1.45 7.04
C GLU A 31 3.89 -2.41 6.20
N THR A 32 4.46 -3.55 5.84
CA THR A 32 3.74 -4.59 5.10
C THR A 32 2.61 -5.19 5.93
N TYR A 33 2.85 -5.44 7.22
CA TYR A 33 1.85 -5.94 8.16
C TYR A 33 0.68 -4.97 8.32
N HIS A 34 0.95 -3.66 8.45
CA HIS A 34 -0.09 -2.63 8.52
C HIS A 34 -0.91 -2.57 7.24
N ALA A 35 -0.27 -2.52 6.07
CA ALA A 35 -0.95 -2.52 4.79
C ALA A 35 -1.86 -3.76 4.62
N MET A 36 -1.33 -4.95 4.91
CA MET A 36 -2.10 -6.20 4.83
C MET A 36 -3.26 -6.24 5.82
N THR A 37 -3.07 -5.73 7.04
CA THR A 37 -4.15 -5.62 8.03
C THR A 37 -5.29 -4.75 7.50
N HIS A 38 -4.97 -3.61 6.88
CA HIS A 38 -5.99 -2.72 6.31
C HIS A 38 -6.74 -3.33 5.13
N ILE A 39 -6.02 -4.02 4.24
CA ILE A 39 -6.58 -4.74 3.09
C ILE A 39 -7.53 -5.84 3.56
N LEU A 40 -7.09 -6.70 4.49
CA LEU A 40 -7.90 -7.83 4.98
C LEU A 40 -9.11 -7.37 5.81
N ALA A 41 -9.00 -6.23 6.51
CA ALA A 41 -10.12 -5.63 7.22
C ALA A 41 -11.12 -4.89 6.31
N GLY A 42 -10.84 -4.75 5.01
CA GLY A 42 -11.68 -3.99 4.07
C GLY A 42 -11.70 -2.48 4.34
N SER A 43 -10.66 -1.97 5.01
CA SER A 43 -10.54 -0.55 5.39
C SER A 43 -9.69 0.28 4.41
N ALA A 44 -8.89 -0.39 3.57
CA ALA A 44 -8.16 0.24 2.48
C ALA A 44 -9.04 0.33 1.23
N ASP A 45 -8.82 1.37 0.42
CA ASP A 45 -9.44 1.50 -0.90
C ASP A 45 -9.12 0.28 -1.80
N GLU A 46 -10.10 -0.18 -2.56
CA GLU A 46 -9.99 -1.40 -3.39
C GLU A 46 -8.92 -1.24 -4.48
N VAL A 47 -8.79 -0.03 -5.06
CA VAL A 47 -7.79 0.26 -6.10
C VAL A 47 -6.40 0.28 -5.48
N GLN A 48 -6.22 0.95 -4.35
CA GLN A 48 -4.94 0.94 -3.62
C GLN A 48 -4.52 -0.47 -3.21
N SER A 49 -5.47 -1.27 -2.74
CA SER A 49 -5.24 -2.68 -2.36
C SER A 49 -4.78 -3.52 -3.54
N ALA A 50 -5.42 -3.38 -4.70
CA ALA A 50 -5.02 -4.09 -5.92
C ALA A 50 -3.62 -3.71 -6.38
N ILE A 51 -3.28 -2.41 -6.40
CA ILE A 51 -1.95 -1.95 -6.81
C ILE A 51 -0.88 -2.49 -5.85
N PHE A 52 -1.17 -2.49 -4.54
CA PHE A 52 -0.25 -2.99 -3.53
C PHE A 52 0.11 -4.46 -3.78
N LEU A 53 -0.89 -5.31 -4.02
CA LEU A 53 -0.68 -6.74 -4.28
C LEU A 53 0.05 -7.01 -5.61
N ILE A 54 -0.19 -6.18 -6.63
CA ILE A 54 0.51 -6.29 -7.93
C ILE A 54 1.98 -5.89 -7.78
N ALA A 55 2.26 -4.83 -7.01
CA ALA A 55 3.61 -4.30 -6.83
C ALA A 55 4.54 -5.24 -6.03
N LEU A 56 3.98 -6.18 -5.26
CA LEU A 56 4.75 -7.18 -4.50
C LEU A 56 5.06 -8.47 -5.28
N ARG A 57 4.59 -8.61 -6.53
CA ARG A 57 4.86 -9.76 -7.39
C ARG A 57 6.28 -9.71 -7.98
#